data_AF-A0A830GBB2-F1
#
_entry.id   AF-A0A830GBB2-F1
#
_cell.length_a   1.000
_cell.length_b   1.000
_cell.length_c   1.000
_cell.angle_alpha   90.00
_cell.angle_beta   90.00
_cell.angle_gamma   90.00
#
_symmetry.space_group_name_H-M   'P 1'
#
loop_
_entity.id
_entity.type
_entity.pdbx_description
1 polymer ?
#
loop_
_entity_poly.entity_id
_entity_poly.type
_entity_poly.pdbx_seq_one_letter_code
_entity_poly.pdbx_strand_id
1 'polypeptide(L)'
;MVAVNAVAGETDEAAARRRAVAEASFQRLARGEAGTTPDVEEAIDELGGVPEPTPETLDPDEWPRAISGSPDTLAGLLDQLADRVGVEEVMIQHVVPDHETALDSHARIAAGVGLDGRA
;
A
#
# COMPACT_ATOMS: atom_id res chain seq x y z
N MET A 1 -8.92 -16.02 -1.47
CA MET A 1 -8.07 -14.95 -0.92
C MET A 1 -7.14 -14.42 -2.01
N VAL A 2 -6.91 -13.11 -2.05
CA VAL A 2 -5.89 -12.44 -2.89
C VAL A 2 -4.89 -11.71 -1.99
N ALA A 3 -3.65 -11.54 -2.42
CA ALA A 3 -2.66 -10.80 -1.66
C ALA A 3 -2.29 -9.49 -2.38
N VAL A 4 -2.31 -8.38 -1.64
CA VAL A 4 -2.12 -7.03 -2.17
C VAL A 4 -1.06 -6.30 -1.34
N ASN A 5 -0.11 -5.64 -2.02
CA ASN A 5 0.77 -4.70 -1.34
C ASN A 5 0.01 -3.39 -1.12
N ALA A 6 -0.29 -3.05 0.12
CA ALA A 6 -1.07 -1.86 0.47
C ALA A 6 -0.46 -1.12 1.66
N VAL A 7 -0.39 0.21 1.56
CA VAL A 7 0.01 1.07 2.68
C VAL A 7 -0.98 2.21 2.85
N ALA A 8 -1.46 2.38 4.08
CA ALA A 8 -2.41 3.44 4.41
C ALA A 8 -1.71 4.67 4.96
N GLY A 9 -2.29 5.84 4.67
CA GLY A 9 -1.95 7.13 5.25
C GLY A 9 -3.20 7.80 5.82
N GLU A 10 -3.02 8.93 6.49
CA GLU A 10 -4.16 9.76 6.92
C GLU A 10 -4.92 10.34 5.72
N THR A 11 -4.18 10.72 4.67
CA THR A 11 -4.70 11.14 3.36
C THR A 11 -4.06 10.31 2.26
N ASP A 12 -4.57 10.43 1.04
CA ASP A 12 -4.02 9.75 -0.13
C ASP A 12 -2.59 10.21 -0.44
N GLU A 13 -2.28 11.50 -0.26
CA GLU A 13 -0.93 12.04 -0.44
C GLU A 13 0.03 11.51 0.62
N ALA A 14 -0.41 11.43 1.87
CA ALA A 14 0.40 10.85 2.95
C ALA A 14 0.65 9.36 2.70
N ALA A 15 -0.33 8.63 2.17
CA ALA A 15 -0.20 7.23 1.80
C ALA A 15 0.75 7.05 0.60
N ALA A 16 0.64 7.91 -0.42
CA ALA A 16 1.51 7.91 -1.59
C ALA A 16 2.98 8.16 -1.20
N ARG A 17 3.20 9.09 -0.27
CA ARG A 17 4.53 9.31 0.33
C ARG A 17 5.08 8.03 0.97
N ARG A 18 4.27 7.31 1.76
CA ARG A 18 4.68 6.04 2.38
C ARG A 18 4.93 4.94 1.34
N ARG A 19 4.17 4.92 0.24
CA ARG A 19 4.30 3.94 -0.86
C ARG A 19 5.66 4.00 -1.56
N ALA A 20 6.34 5.15 -1.52
CA ALA A 20 7.68 5.32 -2.08
C ALA A 20 8.64 4.21 -1.63
N VAL A 21 8.58 3.79 -0.36
CA VAL A 21 9.43 2.73 0.19
C VAL A 21 9.24 1.40 -0.53
N ALA A 22 7.98 1.02 -0.82
CA ALA A 22 7.68 -0.20 -1.56
C ALA A 22 8.12 -0.10 -3.02
N GLU A 23 7.88 1.04 -3.68
CA GLU A 23 8.29 1.25 -5.06
C GLU A 23 9.81 1.21 -5.23
N ALA A 24 10.56 1.95 -4.41
CA ALA A 24 12.03 1.92 -4.43
C ALA A 24 12.55 0.51 -4.15
N SER A 25 11.98 -0.19 -3.17
CA SER A 25 12.34 -1.58 -2.87
C SER A 25 12.09 -2.53 -4.05
N PHE A 26 10.97 -2.37 -4.77
CA PHE A 26 10.69 -3.17 -5.96
C PHE A 26 11.59 -2.81 -7.14
N GLN A 27 11.97 -1.53 -7.31
CA GLN A 27 12.95 -1.12 -8.32
C GLN A 27 14.34 -1.71 -8.03
N ARG A 28 14.81 -1.67 -6.77
CA ARG A 28 16.05 -2.33 -6.32
C ARG A 28 16.00 -3.84 -6.61
N LEU A 29 14.91 -4.50 -6.21
CA LEU A 29 14.73 -5.94 -6.45
C LEU A 29 14.75 -6.29 -7.95
N ALA A 30 14.14 -5.47 -8.81
CA ALA A 30 14.17 -5.66 -10.26
C ALA A 30 15.59 -5.53 -10.85
N ARG A 31 16.48 -4.78 -10.19
CA ARG A 31 17.92 -4.68 -10.52
C ARG A 31 18.77 -5.78 -9.88
N GLY A 32 18.18 -6.68 -9.09
CA GLY A 32 18.89 -7.72 -8.34
C GLY A 32 19.55 -7.24 -7.05
N GLU A 33 19.25 -6.01 -6.63
CA GLU A 33 19.75 -5.40 -5.40
C GLU A 33 18.84 -5.81 -4.23
N ALA A 34 19.11 -6.96 -3.63
CA ALA A 34 18.47 -7.35 -2.38
C ALA A 34 19.22 -6.70 -1.20
N GLY A 35 18.51 -6.00 -0.32
CA GLY A 35 19.15 -5.23 0.75
C GLY A 35 18.17 -4.65 1.75
N THR A 36 18.63 -3.67 2.53
CA THR A 36 17.86 -3.00 3.58
C THR A 36 16.74 -2.16 2.98
N THR A 37 15.57 -2.21 3.63
CA THR A 37 14.44 -1.32 3.33
C THR A 37 14.86 0.13 3.57
N PRO A 38 14.70 1.04 2.59
CA PRO A 38 15.02 2.44 2.76
C PRO A 38 14.03 3.13 3.71
N ASP A 39 14.44 4.27 4.27
CA ASP A 39 13.46 5.19 4.85
C ASP A 39 12.66 5.93 3.76
N VAL A 40 11.66 6.72 4.17
CA VAL A 40 10.76 7.40 3.24
C VAL A 40 11.47 8.46 2.41
N GLU A 41 12.38 9.24 3.00
CA GLU A 41 13.07 10.33 2.29
C GLU A 41 14.07 9.75 1.29
N GLU A 42 14.85 8.75 1.70
CA GLU A 42 15.77 8.03 0.83
C GLU A 42 15.03 7.44 -0.38
N ALA A 43 13.88 6.81 -0.15
CA ALA A 43 13.08 6.24 -1.23
C ALA A 43 12.56 7.31 -2.21
N ILE A 44 12.09 8.45 -1.70
CA ILE A 44 11.59 9.56 -2.53
C ILE A 44 12.72 10.17 -3.37
N ASP A 45 13.89 10.39 -2.76
CA ASP A 45 15.06 10.90 -3.46
C ASP A 45 15.50 9.93 -4.57
N GLU A 46 15.46 8.62 -4.31
CA GLU A 46 15.82 7.59 -5.30
C GLU A 46 14.81 7.53 -6.47
N LEU A 47 13.51 7.74 -6.19
CA LEU A 47 12.44 7.80 -7.20
C LEU A 47 12.40 9.13 -7.96
N GLY A 48 13.08 10.17 -7.45
CA GLY A 48 13.04 11.52 -8.00
C GLY A 48 11.79 12.32 -7.65
N GLY A 49 11.01 11.87 -6.67
CA GLY A 49 9.77 12.52 -6.26
C GLY A 49 8.82 11.58 -5.50
N VAL A 50 7.79 12.18 -4.90
CA VAL A 50 6.70 11.43 -4.27
C VAL A 50 5.88 10.77 -5.38
N PRO A 51 5.57 9.45 -5.29
CA PRO A 51 4.65 8.81 -6.21
C PRO A 51 3.31 9.54 -6.26
N GLU A 52 2.64 9.54 -7.40
CA GLU A 52 1.26 10.03 -7.45
C GLU A 52 0.35 9.15 -6.57
N PRO A 53 -0.71 9.70 -5.96
CA PRO A 53 -1.72 8.90 -5.28
C PRO A 53 -2.29 7.79 -6.16
N THR A 54 -2.65 6.66 -5.54
CA THR A 54 -3.42 5.64 -6.28
C THR A 54 -4.81 6.21 -6.57
N PRO A 55 -5.32 6.13 -7.81
CA PRO A 55 -6.66 6.61 -8.11
C PRO A 55 -7.70 5.81 -7.31
N GLU A 56 -8.82 6.43 -6.95
CA GLU A 56 -9.88 5.77 -6.17
C GLU A 56 -10.54 4.61 -6.93
N THR A 57 -10.45 4.60 -8.26
CA THR A 57 -11.00 3.56 -9.13
C THR A 57 -9.92 3.07 -10.08
N LEU A 58 -9.78 1.75 -10.19
CA LEU A 58 -8.84 1.10 -11.10
C LEU A 58 -9.52 0.73 -12.41
N ASP A 59 -8.77 0.78 -13.51
CA ASP A 59 -9.27 0.28 -14.79
C ASP A 59 -9.54 -1.24 -14.71
N PRO A 60 -10.49 -1.79 -15.49
CA PRO A 60 -10.84 -3.22 -15.53
C PRO A 60 -9.65 -4.18 -15.75
N ASP A 61 -8.66 -3.71 -16.51
CA ASP A 61 -7.35 -4.32 -16.80
C ASP A 61 -6.32 -4.32 -15.67
N GLU A 62 -6.45 -3.36 -14.75
CA GLU A 62 -5.31 -2.84 -14.00
C GLU A 62 -5.03 -3.64 -12.72
N TRP A 63 -3.78 -4.04 -12.53
CA TRP A 63 -3.28 -4.70 -11.32
C TRP A 63 -2.02 -3.99 -10.82
N PRO A 64 -2.17 -2.94 -9.99
CA PRO A 64 -1.03 -2.20 -9.46
C PRO A 64 -0.13 -3.11 -8.62
N ARG A 65 1.19 -2.90 -8.72
CA ARG A 65 2.16 -3.67 -7.92
C ARG A 65 2.03 -3.37 -6.42
N ALA A 66 1.71 -2.13 -6.09
CA ALA A 66 1.39 -1.63 -4.77
C ALA A 66 0.35 -0.50 -4.86
N ILE A 67 -0.60 -0.49 -3.94
CA ILE A 67 -1.62 0.55 -3.80
C ILE A 67 -1.40 1.32 -2.49
N SER A 68 -1.89 2.56 -2.45
CA SER A 68 -1.87 3.38 -1.24
C SER A 68 -3.04 4.33 -1.21
N GLY A 69 -3.57 4.58 -0.02
CA GLY A 69 -4.63 5.58 0.15
C GLY A 69 -4.95 5.86 1.61
N SER A 70 -5.90 6.76 1.79
CA SER A 70 -6.66 6.93 3.02
C SER A 70 -7.42 5.63 3.39
N PRO A 71 -7.98 5.53 4.61
CA PRO A 71 -8.82 4.39 4.98
C PRO A 71 -9.97 4.13 3.99
N ASP A 72 -10.67 5.19 3.57
CA ASP A 72 -11.82 5.09 2.66
C ASP A 72 -11.37 4.67 1.25
N THR A 73 -10.29 5.27 0.74
CA THR A 73 -9.71 4.95 -0.57
C THR A 73 -9.27 3.48 -0.62
N LEU A 74 -8.56 3.01 0.41
CA LEU A 74 -8.13 1.61 0.45
C LEU A 74 -9.30 0.64 0.61
N ALA A 75 -10.33 0.98 1.37
CA ALA A 75 -11.52 0.14 1.46
C ALA A 75 -12.14 -0.09 0.08
N GLY A 76 -12.35 1.00 -0.69
CA GLY A 76 -12.88 0.90 -2.06
C GLY A 76 -11.97 0.14 -3.02
N LEU A 77 -10.65 0.33 -2.94
CA LEU A 77 -9.70 -0.39 -3.79
C LEU A 77 -9.60 -1.88 -3.46
N LEU A 78 -9.63 -2.24 -2.19
CA LEU A 78 -9.58 -3.64 -1.76
C LEU A 78 -10.85 -4.38 -2.16
N ASP A 79 -12.02 -3.73 -2.05
CA ASP A 79 -13.31 -4.26 -2.51
C ASP A 79 -13.28 -4.53 -4.03
N GLN A 80 -12.85 -3.54 -4.83
CA GLN A 80 -12.68 -3.69 -6.28
C GLN A 80 -11.79 -4.87 -6.67
N LEU A 81 -10.63 -5.01 -6.01
CA LEU A 81 -9.66 -6.07 -6.30
C LEU A 81 -10.17 -7.45 -5.85
N ALA A 82 -10.89 -7.51 -4.72
CA ALA A 82 -11.49 -8.74 -4.21
C ALA A 82 -12.63 -9.23 -5.12
N ASP A 83 -13.53 -8.33 -5.52
CA ASP A 83 -14.65 -8.59 -6.42
C ASP A 83 -14.18 -9.11 -7.77
N ARG A 84 -13.11 -8.55 -8.33
CA ARG A 84 -12.56 -8.96 -9.63
C ARG A 84 -12.19 -10.45 -9.67
N VAL A 85 -11.77 -11.02 -8.55
CA VAL A 85 -11.37 -12.43 -8.45
C VAL A 85 -12.37 -13.28 -7.67
N GLY A 86 -13.48 -12.70 -7.19
CA GLY A 86 -14.53 -13.38 -6.45
C GLY A 86 -14.05 -13.98 -5.12
N VAL A 87 -13.28 -13.22 -4.33
CA VAL A 87 -12.77 -13.67 -3.02
C VAL A 87 -13.31 -12.80 -1.89
N GLU A 88 -13.47 -13.40 -0.70
CA GLU A 88 -13.99 -12.73 0.49
C GLU A 88 -12.87 -12.21 1.42
N GLU A 89 -11.62 -12.55 1.12
CA GLU A 89 -10.47 -12.24 1.96
C GLU A 89 -9.33 -11.63 1.13
N VAL A 90 -8.78 -10.53 1.65
CA VAL A 90 -7.56 -9.90 1.13
C VAL A 90 -6.45 -9.98 2.19
N MET A 91 -5.32 -10.55 1.80
CA MET A 91 -4.11 -10.55 2.61
C MET A 91 -3.31 -9.28 2.31
N ILE A 92 -3.10 -8.46 3.33
CA ILE A 92 -2.27 -7.26 3.23
C ILE A 92 -0.80 -7.66 3.37
N GLN A 93 -0.01 -7.26 2.37
CA GLN A 93 1.44 -7.21 2.43
C GLN A 93 1.87 -5.74 2.38
N HIS A 94 3.03 -5.43 2.95
CA HIS A 94 3.62 -4.11 2.75
C HIS A 94 5.13 -4.13 2.94
N VAL A 95 5.78 -3.14 2.34
CA VAL A 95 7.19 -2.81 2.58
C VAL A 95 7.21 -1.41 3.14
N VAL A 96 7.52 -1.30 4.43
CA VAL A 96 7.47 -0.06 5.22
C VAL A 96 8.77 0.08 6.01
N PRO A 97 9.19 1.31 6.35
CA PRO A 97 10.54 1.56 6.89
C PRO A 97 10.72 1.01 8.30
N ASP A 98 9.65 0.96 9.09
CA ASP A 98 9.69 0.57 10.49
C ASP A 98 8.38 -0.06 10.98
N HIS A 99 8.43 -0.62 12.19
CA HIS A 99 7.31 -1.32 12.80
C HIS A 99 6.16 -0.39 13.20
N GLU A 100 6.43 0.84 13.59
CA GLU A 100 5.39 1.80 13.98
C GLU A 100 4.53 2.17 12.77
N THR A 101 5.17 2.44 11.64
CA THR A 101 4.51 2.64 10.35
C THR A 101 3.69 1.42 9.94
N ALA A 102 4.20 0.21 10.21
CA ALA A 102 3.48 -1.02 9.91
C ALA A 102 2.17 -1.13 10.69
N LEU A 103 2.20 -0.88 12.00
CA LEU A 103 1.03 -0.93 12.88
C LEU A 103 0.03 0.17 12.55
N ASP A 104 0.54 1.39 12.35
CA ASP A 104 -0.23 2.59 11.99
C ASP A 104 -1.00 2.40 10.67
N SER A 105 -0.35 1.79 9.67
CA SER A 105 -0.99 1.41 8.40
C SER A 105 -2.06 0.35 8.60
N HIS A 106 -1.79 -0.73 9.34
CA HIS A 106 -2.77 -1.79 9.56
C HIS A 106 -4.01 -1.30 10.32
N ALA A 107 -3.82 -0.45 11.34
CA ALA A 107 -4.92 0.13 12.09
C ALA A 107 -5.86 0.97 11.19
N ARG A 108 -5.29 1.74 10.26
CA ARG A 108 -6.06 2.50 9.26
C ARG A 108 -6.79 1.61 8.28
N ILE A 109 -6.13 0.58 7.75
CA ILE A 109 -6.78 -0.37 6.84
C ILE A 109 -7.95 -1.05 7.55
N ALA A 110 -7.71 -1.56 8.76
CA ALA A 110 -8.75 -2.20 9.57
C ALA A 110 -9.95 -1.27 9.81
N ALA A 111 -9.70 0.00 10.17
CA ALA A 111 -10.75 1.00 10.31
C ALA A 111 -11.52 1.24 9.01
N GLY A 112 -10.82 1.36 7.88
CA GLY A 112 -11.44 1.55 6.55
C GLY A 112 -12.35 0.40 6.14
N VAL A 113 -11.96 -0.85 6.44
CA VAL A 113 -12.77 -2.04 6.13
C VAL A 113 -13.75 -2.43 7.25
N GLY A 114 -13.89 -1.61 8.30
CA GLY A 114 -14.84 -1.85 9.39
C GLY A 114 -14.49 -3.03 10.31
N LEU A 115 -13.21 -3.34 10.47
CA LEU A 115 -12.74 -4.37 11.40
C LEU A 115 -12.40 -3.77 12.76
N ASP A 116 -13.08 -4.25 13.80
CA ASP A 116 -12.83 -3.89 15.19
C ASP A 116 -11.78 -4.80 15.85
N GLY A 117 -11.21 -4.31 16.95
CA GLY A 117 -10.37 -5.13 17.82
C GLY A 117 -11.14 -6.33 18.37
N ARG A 118 -10.46 -7.46 18.54
CA ARG A 118 -11.05 -8.63 19.20
C ARG A 118 -11.34 -8.29 20.66
N ALA A 119 -12.59 -8.49 21.09
CA ALA A 119 -13.02 -8.39 22.48
C ALA A 119 -12.51 -9.55 23.34
#